data_AF-A0A257EVW3-F1
#
_entry.id   AF-A0A257EVW3-F1
#
_cell.length_a   1.000
_cell.length_b   1.000
_cell.length_c   1.000
_cell.angle_alpha   90.00
_cell.angle_beta   90.00
_cell.angle_gamma   90.00
#
_symmetry.space_group_name_H-M   'P 1'
#
loop_
_entity.id
_entity.type
_entity.pdbx_description
1 polymer ?
#
loop_
_entity_poly.entity_id
_entity_poly.type
_entity_poly.pdbx_seq_one_letter_code
_entity_poly.pdbx_strand_id
1 'polypeptide(L)'
;MLDLVVNLKTVAQLRTLLFEMEGALGLRDLSVNERDVYYAIYESATGSPRSARSESIRAHPLAAHIPQATYHRALKSLVDLGLVAHAPDTKAGQYIINPPPGEGRSAA
;
A
#
# COMPACT_ATOMS: atom_id res chain seq x y z
N MET A 1 -14.68 25.13 1.07
CA MET A 1 -15.62 24.09 1.58
C MET A 1 -14.87 23.00 2.37
N LEU A 2 -13.68 22.58 1.92
CA LEU A 2 -12.76 21.73 2.71
C LEU A 2 -12.19 22.43 3.97
N ASP A 3 -12.04 23.75 3.95
CA ASP A 3 -11.41 24.52 5.04
C ASP A 3 -12.25 24.59 6.33
N LEU A 4 -13.56 24.31 6.27
CA LEU A 4 -14.44 24.36 7.44
C LEU A 4 -14.48 23.03 8.22
N VAL A 5 -14.03 21.93 7.61
CA VAL A 5 -14.12 20.56 8.17
C VAL A 5 -12.73 20.01 8.54
N VAL A 6 -11.70 20.44 7.83
CA VAL A 6 -10.32 19.98 8.05
C VAL A 6 -9.63 20.90 9.05
N ASN A 7 -9.67 20.51 10.32
CA ASN A 7 -8.81 21.09 11.36
C ASN A 7 -7.81 20.04 11.87
N LEU A 8 -6.79 20.48 12.60
CA LEU A 8 -5.73 19.60 13.10
C LEU A 8 -6.28 18.45 13.97
N LYS A 9 -7.35 18.69 14.75
CA LYS A 9 -7.98 17.64 15.56
C LYS A 9 -8.56 16.54 14.68
N THR A 10 -9.27 16.89 13.60
CA THR A 10 -9.81 15.92 12.64
C THR A 10 -8.68 15.10 12.01
N VAL A 11 -7.58 15.75 11.59
CA VAL A 11 -6.43 15.05 10.99
C VAL A 11 -5.76 14.11 11.99
N ALA A 12 -5.57 14.53 13.24
CA ALA A 12 -4.99 13.69 14.29
C ALA A 12 -5.87 12.48 14.62
N GLN A 13 -7.20 12.66 14.65
CA GLN A 13 -8.16 11.58 14.85
C GLN A 13 -8.12 10.57 13.70
N LEU A 14 -8.09 11.04 12.44
CA LEU A 14 -7.95 10.16 11.27
C LEU A 14 -6.63 9.40 11.29
N ARG A 15 -5.52 10.04 11.69
CA ARG A 15 -4.23 9.36 11.78
C ARG A 15 -4.22 8.28 12.86
N THR A 16 -4.90 8.52 13.98
CA THR A 16 -5.05 7.54 15.06
C THR A 16 -5.86 6.33 14.59
N LEU A 17 -7.00 6.57 13.93
CA LEU A 17 -7.82 5.51 13.37
C LEU A 17 -7.05 4.67 12.34
N LEU A 18 -6.32 5.32 11.43
CA LEU A 18 -5.50 4.62 10.43
C LEU A 18 -4.43 3.74 11.11
N PHE A 19 -3.78 4.22 12.18
CA PHE A 19 -2.80 3.45 12.95
C PHE A 19 -3.41 2.21 13.64
N GLU A 20 -4.66 2.29 14.10
CA GLU A 20 -5.40 1.15 14.66
C GLU A 20 -5.75 0.13 13.58
N MET A 21 -6.26 0.59 12.43
CA MET A 21 -6.60 -0.25 11.29
C MET A 21 -5.38 -0.96 10.70
N GLU A 22 -4.26 -0.24 10.53
CA GLU A 22 -2.97 -0.81 10.16
C GLU A 22 -2.54 -1.93 11.12
N GLY A 23 -2.80 -1.76 12.42
CA GLY A 23 -2.57 -2.79 13.44
C GLY A 23 -3.45 -4.02 13.25
N ALA A 24 -4.75 -3.83 13.07
CA ALA A 24 -5.70 -4.91 12.86
C ALA A 24 -5.38 -5.74 11.60
N LEU A 25 -4.85 -5.10 10.55
CA LEU A 25 -4.44 -5.77 9.31
C LEU A 25 -3.05 -6.42 9.39
N GLY A 26 -2.29 -6.21 10.47
CA GLY A 26 -0.92 -6.72 10.61
C GLY A 26 0.12 -5.93 9.79
N LEU A 27 -0.16 -4.66 9.48
CA LEU A 27 0.70 -3.78 8.67
C LEU A 27 1.61 -2.87 9.50
N ARG A 28 1.59 -2.97 10.85
CA ARG A 28 2.38 -2.10 11.73
C ARG A 28 3.88 -2.30 11.59
N ASP A 29 4.32 -3.52 11.30
CA ASP A 29 5.74 -3.85 11.18
C ASP A 29 6.37 -3.31 9.88
N LEU A 30 5.53 -2.91 8.92
CA LEU A 30 5.98 -2.17 7.75
C LEU A 30 6.45 -0.77 8.14
N SER A 31 7.50 -0.29 7.48
CA SER A 31 7.86 1.13 7.46
C SER A 31 6.77 1.95 6.78
N VAL A 32 6.77 3.27 7.00
CA VAL A 32 5.84 4.20 6.33
C VAL A 32 5.95 4.08 4.81
N ASN A 33 7.16 4.01 4.26
CA ASN A 33 7.36 3.88 2.82
C ASN A 33 6.82 2.54 2.28
N GLU A 34 6.93 1.44 3.04
CA GLU A 34 6.36 0.15 2.63
C GLU A 34 4.83 0.19 2.64
N ARG A 35 4.20 0.78 3.66
CA ARG A 35 2.74 0.98 3.67
C ARG A 35 2.28 1.85 2.52
N ASP A 36 2.96 2.96 2.27
CA ASP A 36 2.61 3.88 1.19
C ASP A 36 2.72 3.23 -0.19
N VAL A 37 3.78 2.43 -0.42
CA VAL A 37 3.92 1.65 -1.66
C VAL A 37 2.85 0.56 -1.75
N TYR A 38 2.56 -0.15 -0.66
CA TYR A 38 1.54 -1.20 -0.64
C TYR A 38 0.14 -0.66 -0.94
N TYR A 39 -0.23 0.47 -0.33
CA TYR A 39 -1.49 1.17 -0.62
C TYR A 39 -1.53 1.70 -2.06
N ALA A 40 -0.44 2.29 -2.55
CA ALA A 40 -0.35 2.71 -3.95
C ALA A 40 -0.57 1.54 -4.94
N ILE A 41 -0.02 0.36 -4.64
CA ILE A 41 -0.27 -0.85 -5.44
C ILE A 41 -1.75 -1.23 -5.37
N TYR A 42 -2.35 -1.30 -4.17
CA TYR A 42 -3.75 -1.67 -3.99
C TYR A 42 -4.72 -0.77 -4.76
N GLU A 43 -4.56 0.55 -4.63
CA GLU A 43 -5.42 1.53 -5.30
C GLU A 43 -5.19 1.54 -6.82
N SER A 44 -3.96 1.28 -7.28
CA SER A 44 -3.63 1.20 -8.71
C SER A 44 -4.01 -0.16 -9.33
N ALA A 45 -4.30 -1.18 -8.53
CA ALA A 45 -4.51 -2.54 -9.01
C ALA A 45 -5.93 -2.79 -9.50
N THR A 46 -6.04 -3.27 -10.74
CA THR A 46 -7.31 -3.55 -11.42
C THR A 46 -7.36 -4.99 -11.95
N GLY A 47 -8.53 -5.45 -12.36
CA GLY A 47 -8.73 -6.79 -12.93
C GLY A 47 -8.77 -7.93 -11.90
N SER A 48 -8.71 -9.17 -12.40
CA SER A 48 -8.65 -10.40 -11.61
C SER A 48 -7.63 -11.37 -12.24
N PRO A 49 -6.49 -11.68 -11.61
CA PRO A 49 -6.04 -11.16 -10.31
C PRO A 49 -5.77 -9.64 -10.34
N ARG A 50 -5.97 -8.96 -9.20
CA ARG A 50 -5.72 -7.51 -9.10
C ARG A 50 -4.24 -7.22 -9.32
N SER A 51 -3.92 -6.46 -10.36
CA SER A 51 -2.54 -6.12 -10.69
C SER A 51 -2.36 -4.67 -11.13
N ALA A 52 -1.16 -4.12 -10.86
CA ALA A 52 -0.78 -2.75 -11.17
C ALA A 52 0.57 -2.69 -11.90
N ARG A 53 0.72 -1.75 -12.83
CA ARG A 53 2.00 -1.48 -13.51
C ARG A 53 2.88 -0.57 -12.67
N SER A 54 4.20 -0.76 -12.73
CA SER A 54 5.23 0.00 -12.01
C SER A 54 5.09 1.50 -12.22
N GLU A 55 4.79 1.91 -13.44
CA GLU A 55 4.59 3.31 -13.81
C GLU A 55 3.38 3.92 -13.07
N SER A 56 2.26 3.21 -13.04
CA SER A 56 1.05 3.64 -12.31
C SER A 56 1.30 3.72 -10.81
N ILE A 57 1.99 2.72 -10.25
CA ILE A 57 2.37 2.72 -8.83
C ILE A 57 3.27 3.92 -8.53
N ARG A 58 4.31 4.18 -9.35
CA ARG A 58 5.24 5.30 -9.17
C ARG A 58 4.59 6.68 -9.33
N ALA A 59 3.53 6.78 -10.13
CA ALA A 59 2.76 8.01 -10.31
C ALA A 59 1.75 8.27 -9.17
N HIS A 60 1.48 7.29 -8.32
CA HIS A 60 0.52 7.41 -7.23
C HIS A 60 0.98 8.45 -6.18
N PRO A 61 0.09 9.31 -5.63
CA PRO A 61 0.49 10.34 -4.65
C PRO A 61 1.28 9.80 -3.44
N LEU A 62 0.93 8.60 -2.96
CA LEU A 62 1.64 7.95 -1.85
C LEU A 62 3.05 7.45 -2.22
N ALA A 63 3.34 7.20 -3.50
CA ALA A 63 4.64 6.67 -3.92
C ALA A 63 5.50 7.70 -4.66
N ALA A 64 4.89 8.72 -5.28
CA ALA A 64 5.56 9.69 -6.14
C ALA A 64 6.64 10.51 -5.41
N HIS A 65 6.46 10.73 -4.11
CA HIS A 65 7.40 11.47 -3.27
C HIS A 65 8.59 10.61 -2.78
N ILE A 66 8.55 9.28 -2.98
CA ILE A 66 9.54 8.35 -2.45
C ILE A 66 10.76 8.27 -3.40
N PRO A 67 11.99 8.54 -2.91
CA PRO A 67 13.20 8.41 -3.71
C PRO A 67 13.34 7.02 -4.34
N GLN A 68 13.84 6.95 -5.57
CA GLN A 68 13.88 5.71 -6.35
C GLN A 68 14.53 4.53 -5.60
N ALA A 69 15.68 4.74 -4.97
CA ALA A 69 16.36 3.69 -4.21
C ALA A 69 15.50 3.19 -3.01
N THR A 70 14.80 4.10 -2.34
CA THR A 70 13.92 3.77 -1.21
C THR A 70 12.68 3.03 -1.69
N TYR A 71 12.08 3.47 -2.79
CA TYR A 71 10.94 2.80 -3.42
C TYR A 71 11.28 1.35 -3.79
N HIS A 72 12.41 1.10 -4.46
CA HIS A 72 12.79 -0.25 -4.84
C HIS A 72 13.10 -1.13 -3.63
N ARG A 73 13.68 -0.58 -2.55
CA ARG A 73 13.85 -1.33 -1.29
C ARG A 73 12.51 -1.70 -0.65
N ALA A 74 11.57 -0.76 -0.58
CA ALA A 74 10.23 -1.02 -0.05
C ALA A 74 9.50 -2.08 -0.88
N LEU A 75 9.52 -1.96 -2.21
CA LEU A 75 8.90 -2.93 -3.11
C LEU A 75 9.51 -4.33 -3.00
N LYS A 76 10.84 -4.42 -2.91
CA LYS A 76 11.53 -5.69 -2.68
C LYS A 76 11.10 -6.31 -1.34
N SER A 77 11.05 -5.52 -0.27
CA SER A 77 10.62 -5.99 1.05
C SER A 77 9.18 -6.52 1.02
N LEU A 78 8.25 -5.82 0.36
CA LEU A 78 6.87 -6.27 0.19
C LEU A 78 6.76 -7.59 -0.60
N VAL A 79 7.66 -7.81 -1.56
CA VAL A 79 7.78 -9.09 -2.29
C VAL A 79 8.33 -10.19 -1.38
N ASP A 80 9.39 -9.89 -0.62
CA ASP A 80 10.00 -10.83 0.32
C ASP A 80 9.01 -11.26 1.43
N LEU A 81 8.12 -10.35 1.85
CA LEU A 81 7.03 -10.60 2.81
C LEU A 81 5.82 -11.31 2.19
N GLY A 82 5.79 -11.52 0.87
CA GLY A 82 4.67 -12.16 0.17
C GLY A 82 3.41 -11.31 0.07
N LEU A 83 3.46 -10.02 0.41
CA LEU A 83 2.34 -9.08 0.26
C LEU A 83 2.15 -8.63 -1.19
N VAL A 84 3.20 -8.74 -2.00
CA VAL A 84 3.21 -8.40 -3.42
C VAL A 84 3.93 -9.51 -4.18
N ALA A 85 3.49 -9.82 -5.40
CA ALA A 85 4.16 -10.76 -6.28
C ALA A 85 4.38 -10.14 -7.67
N HIS A 86 5.38 -10.61 -8.41
CA HIS A 86 5.49 -10.30 -9.83
C HIS A 86 4.37 -11.02 -10.59
N ALA A 87 3.70 -10.32 -11.50
CA ALA A 87 2.69 -10.96 -12.36
C ALA A 87 3.37 -11.97 -13.30
N PRO A 88 2.92 -13.24 -13.34
CA PRO A 88 3.51 -14.26 -14.21
C PRO A 88 3.36 -13.87 -15.68
N ASP A 89 4.36 -14.17 -16.49
CA ASP A 89 4.35 -14.03 -17.96
C ASP A 89 4.05 -12.62 -18.51
N THR A 90 4.28 -11.58 -17.72
CA THR A 90 4.16 -10.17 -18.14
C THR A 90 5.52 -9.53 -18.37
N LYS A 91 5.56 -8.48 -19.21
CA LYS A 91 6.76 -7.62 -19.32
C LYS A 91 7.14 -7.14 -17.92
N ALA A 92 8.45 -7.12 -17.64
CA ALA A 92 8.99 -6.64 -16.37
C ALA A 92 8.26 -5.37 -15.87
N GLY A 93 7.79 -5.40 -14.63
CA GLY A 93 7.17 -4.24 -13.99
C GLY A 93 5.66 -4.28 -13.79
N GLN A 94 5.01 -5.44 -13.78
CA GLN A 94 3.64 -5.59 -13.28
C GLN A 94 3.62 -6.41 -11.99
N TYR A 95 2.82 -5.95 -11.02
CA TYR A 95 2.75 -6.51 -9.67
C TYR A 95 1.32 -6.91 -9.31
N ILE A 96 1.17 -8.08 -8.70
CA ILE A 96 -0.06 -8.59 -8.11
C ILE A 96 -0.03 -8.30 -6.62
N ILE A 97 -1.15 -7.85 -6.07
CA ILE A 97 -1.30 -7.62 -4.63
C ILE A 97 -1.93 -8.84 -3.96
N ASN A 98 -1.37 -9.22 -2.83
CA ASN A 98 -1.93 -10.23 -1.94
C ASN A 98 -2.58 -9.54 -0.73
N PRO A 99 -3.66 -10.11 -0.16
CA PRO A 99 -4.28 -9.58 1.04
C PRO A 99 -3.29 -9.61 2.23
N PRO A 100 -3.34 -8.62 3.13
CA PRO A 100 -2.51 -8.58 4.32
C PRO A 100 -2.96 -9.63 5.34
N PRO A 101 -2.12 -10.00 6.32
CA PRO A 101 -2.34 -11.16 7.19
C PRO A 101 -3.61 -11.08 8.06
N GLY A 102 -4.08 -9.87 8.37
CA GLY A 102 -5.30 -9.64 9.15
C GLY A 102 -6.58 -9.61 8.30
N GLU A 103 -6.47 -9.52 6.97
CA GLU A 103 -7.64 -9.54 6.07
C GLU A 103 -8.14 -10.99 5.92
N GLY A 104 -9.31 -11.28 6.50
CA GLY A 104 -9.92 -12.62 6.46
C GLY A 104 -9.88 -13.43 7.78
N ARG A 105 -9.32 -12.90 8.89
CA ARG A 105 -9.39 -13.54 10.22
C ARG A 105 -10.70 -13.28 11.00
N SER A 106 -11.80 -13.02 10.28
CA SER A 106 -13.15 -12.94 10.85
C SER A 106 -14.07 -13.92 10.11
N ALA A 107 -13.73 -15.21 10.16
CA ALA A 107 -14.62 -16.32 9.82
C ALA A 107 -14.01 -17.65 10.34
N ALA A 108 -13.79 -17.75 11.65
CA ALA A 108 -13.66 -19.01 12.37
C ALA A 108 -14.09 -18.80 13.82
#